data_AF-A0A9P7E244-F1
#
_entry.id   AF-A0A9P7E244-F1
#
_cell.length_a   1.000
_cell.length_b   1.000
_cell.length_c   1.000
_cell.angle_alpha   90.00
_cell.angle_beta   90.00
_cell.angle_gamma   90.00
#
_symmetry.space_group_name_H-M   'P 1'
#
loop_
_entity.id
_entity.type
_entity.pdbx_description
1 polymer ?
#
loop_
_entity_poly.entity_id
_entity_poly.type
_entity_poly.pdbx_seq_one_letter_code
_entity_poly.pdbx_strand_id
1 'polypeptide(L)' 'MSRRIRATPEKLASGRKAGSPARFDMALILDGPWTSQLCSLDAGLCVAQVRAIFSLPHQFGEYSRALAYIEWFTPF' A
#
# COMPACT_ATOMS: atom_id res chain seq x y z
N MET A 1 11.81 55.08 -17.19
CA MET A 1 11.28 53.85 -16.55
C MET A 1 10.97 52.84 -17.65
N SER A 2 11.65 51.68 -17.68
CA SER A 2 11.49 50.66 -18.74
C SER A 2 10.68 49.47 -18.21
N ARG A 3 9.56 49.14 -18.87
CA ARG A 3 8.66 48.03 -18.52
C ARG A 3 9.12 46.78 -19.27
N ARG A 4 9.76 45.84 -18.57
CA ARG A 4 10.10 44.53 -19.12
C ARG A 4 8.89 43.61 -19.09
N ILE A 5 8.42 43.20 -20.26
CA ILE A 5 7.38 42.18 -20.40
C ILE A 5 8.09 40.83 -20.51
N ARG A 6 7.76 39.88 -19.63
CA ARG A 6 8.17 38.48 -19.75
C ARG A 6 7.05 37.72 -20.44
N ALA A 7 7.31 37.22 -21.64
CA ALA A 7 6.45 36.23 -22.28
C ALA A 7 6.94 34.83 -21.89
N THR A 8 6.02 33.96 -21.47
CA THR A 8 6.28 32.53 -21.27
C THR A 8 5.93 31.81 -22.56
N PRO A 9 6.82 30.96 -23.12
CA PRO A 9 6.52 30.22 -24.33
C PRO A 9 5.33 29.27 -24.11
N GLU A 10 4.51 29.12 -25.14
CA GLU A 10 3.42 28.15 -25.14
C GLU A 10 4.01 26.75 -25.02
N LYS A 11 3.59 26.01 -23.98
CA LYS A 11 3.99 24.63 -23.76
C LYS A 11 2.89 23.73 -24.30
N LEU A 12 3.20 22.99 -25.37
CA LEU A 12 2.29 22.02 -25.95
C LEU A 12 1.85 21.01 -24.88
N ALA A 13 0.57 20.64 -24.87
CA ALA A 13 0.06 19.64 -23.96
C ALA A 13 0.80 18.31 -24.18
N SER A 14 1.53 17.84 -23.18
CA SER A 14 2.02 16.47 -23.14
C SER A 14 0.79 15.58 -22.92
N GLY A 15 0.50 14.71 -23.89
CA GLY A 15 -0.66 13.82 -23.82
C GLY A 15 -0.69 12.94 -22.56
N ARG A 16 -1.76 12.16 -22.40
CA ARG A 16 -1.92 11.30 -21.21
C ARG A 16 -0.81 10.24 -21.17
N LYS A 17 -0.14 10.11 -20.02
CA LYS A 17 0.79 9.01 -19.77
C LYS A 17 0.03 7.68 -19.87
N ALA A 18 0.61 6.69 -20.56
CA ALA A 18 0.05 5.35 -20.61
C ALA A 18 -0.18 4.82 -19.18
N GLY A 19 -1.33 4.20 -18.95
CA GLY A 19 -1.62 3.58 -17.67
C GLY A 19 -0.67 2.43 -17.40
N SER A 20 -0.14 2.34 -16.18
CA SER A 20 0.59 1.17 -15.69
C SER A 20 -0.30 0.39 -14.72
N PRO A 21 -0.22 -0.95 -14.69
CA PRO A 21 -0.86 -1.73 -13.64
C PRO A 21 -0.44 -1.26 -12.25
N ALA A 22 -1.37 -1.30 -11.30
CA ALA A 22 -1.03 -1.04 -9.90
C ALA A 22 -0.15 -2.18 -9.38
N ARG A 23 0.91 -1.84 -8.66
CA ARG A 23 1.80 -2.79 -7.98
C ARG A 23 1.56 -2.67 -6.48
N PHE A 24 1.14 -3.77 -5.87
CA PHE A 24 0.86 -3.84 -4.45
C PHE A 24 1.76 -4.88 -3.79
N ASP A 25 2.23 -4.59 -2.59
CA ASP A 25 2.89 -5.57 -1.73
C ASP A 25 1.79 -6.35 -1.00
N MET A 26 1.69 -7.65 -1.28
CA MET A 26 0.56 -8.48 -0.84
C MET A 26 0.99 -9.44 0.27
N ALA A 27 0.10 -9.69 1.22
CA ALA A 27 0.27 -10.66 2.28
C ALA A 27 -0.92 -11.65 2.30
N LEU A 28 -0.60 -12.92 2.48
CA LEU A 28 -1.57 -13.96 2.83
C LEU A 28 -1.52 -14.15 4.34
N ILE A 29 -2.66 -13.97 4.99
CA ILE A 29 -2.76 -13.95 6.45
C ILE A 29 -3.78 -15.00 6.88
N LEU A 30 -3.40 -15.81 7.86
CA LEU A 30 -4.28 -16.75 8.51
C LEU A 30 -4.93 -16.05 9.71
N ASP A 31 -6.21 -15.76 9.61
CA ASP A 31 -7.05 -15.18 10.66
C ASP A 31 -7.83 -16.31 11.36
N GLY A 32 -7.14 -17.08 12.20
CA GLY A 32 -7.74 -18.20 12.94
C GLY A 32 -6.73 -19.10 13.65
N PRO A 33 -7.19 -20.00 14.54
CA PRO A 33 -6.33 -20.97 15.21
C PRO A 33 -5.71 -21.93 14.19
N TRP A 34 -4.41 -22.20 14.34
CA TRP A 34 -3.69 -23.14 13.50
C TRP A 34 -4.20 -24.57 13.75
N THR A 35 -5.13 -25.04 12.92
CA THR A 35 -5.58 -26.44 12.91
C THR A 35 -4.99 -27.18 11.71
N SER A 36 -4.79 -28.49 11.84
CA SER A 36 -4.26 -29.35 10.77
C SER A 36 -5.15 -29.42 9.51
N GLN A 37 -6.34 -28.80 9.52
CA GLN A 37 -7.22 -28.59 8.37
C GLN A 37 -6.88 -27.35 7.53
N LEU A 38 -5.83 -26.58 7.89
CA LEU A 38 -5.34 -25.41 7.15
C LEU A 38 -4.91 -25.66 5.68
N CYS A 39 -4.97 -26.90 5.20
CA CYS A 39 -4.70 -27.23 3.80
C CYS A 39 -5.84 -26.80 2.85
N SER A 40 -6.98 -26.33 3.34
CA SER A 40 -8.03 -25.72 2.51
C SER A 40 -8.01 -24.20 2.64
N LEU A 41 -7.95 -23.51 1.49
CA LEU A 41 -8.08 -22.05 1.34
C LEU A 41 -9.35 -21.46 1.99
N ASP A 42 -10.31 -22.32 2.31
CA ASP A 42 -11.65 -21.97 2.80
C ASP A 42 -11.70 -21.68 4.32
N ALA A 43 -10.60 -21.87 5.06
CA ALA A 43 -10.58 -21.83 6.53
C ALA A 43 -9.75 -20.67 7.10
N GLY A 44 -10.18 -19.43 6.87
CA GLY A 44 -9.60 -18.25 7.52
C GLY A 44 -8.35 -17.68 6.85
N LEU A 45 -8.10 -18.01 5.58
CA LEU A 45 -7.06 -17.32 4.80
C LEU A 45 -7.63 -16.01 4.23
N CYS A 46 -7.06 -14.89 4.67
CA CYS A 46 -7.40 -13.56 4.20
C CYS A 46 -6.25 -12.97 3.39
N VAL A 47 -6.60 -12.19 2.37
CA VAL A 47 -5.64 -11.44 1.55
C VAL A 47 -5.64 -9.99 2.02
N ALA A 48 -4.44 -9.43 2.21
CA ALA A 48 -4.28 -8.02 2.55
C ALA A 48 -3.17 -7.36 1.71
N GLN A 49 -3.31 -6.06 1.52
CA GLN A 49 -2.23 -5.22 1.02
C GLN A 49 -1.40 -4.71 2.21
N VAL A 50 -0.08 -4.85 2.15
CA VAL A 50 0.84 -4.19 3.08
C VAL A 50 0.99 -2.72 2.67
N ARG A 51 0.67 -1.82 3.60
CA ARG A 51 0.76 -0.36 3.40
C ARG A 51 2.03 0.23 3.99
N ALA A 52 2.50 -0.33 5.11
CA ALA A 52 3.75 0.07 5.75
C ALA A 52 4.28 -1.05 6.65
N ILE A 53 5.60 -1.12 6.79
CA ILE A 53 6.30 -1.91 7.81
C ILE A 53 7.11 -0.93 8.66
N PHE A 54 6.94 -0.96 9.97
CA PHE A 54 7.48 0.07 10.86
C PHE A 54 7.73 -0.45 12.28
N SER A 55 8.54 0.30 13.04
CA SER A 55 8.66 0.13 14.49
C SER A 55 7.90 1.26 15.18
N LEU A 56 7.19 0.96 16.27
CA LEU A 56 6.52 1.99 17.06
C LEU A 56 7.52 2.68 17.98
N PRO A 57 7.40 4.01 18.18
CA PRO A 57 8.07 4.69 19.27
C PRO A 57 7.68 4.07 20.62
N HIS A 58 8.64 4.02 21.56
CA HIS A 58 8.49 3.37 22.86
C HIS A 58 7.23 3.80 23.63
N GLN A 59 6.84 5.08 23.54
CA GLN A 59 5.64 5.59 24.21
C GLN A 59 4.32 4.98 23.71
N PHE A 60 4.32 4.31 22.55
CA PHE A 60 3.15 3.63 21.97
C PHE A 60 3.23 2.10 22.10
N GLY A 61 4.24 1.59 22.79
CA GLY A 61 4.45 0.16 23.03
C GLY A 61 5.79 -0.34 22.51
N GLU A 62 6.30 -1.39 23.15
CA GLU A 62 7.50 -2.09 22.71
C GLU A 62 7.14 -3.43 22.09
N TYR A 63 7.68 -3.68 20.90
CA TYR A 63 7.45 -4.89 20.15
C TYR A 63 8.80 -5.47 19.72
N SER A 64 8.99 -6.78 19.89
CA SER A 64 10.22 -7.48 19.51
C SER A 64 10.39 -7.64 17.98
N ARG A 65 9.34 -7.31 17.21
CA ARG A 65 9.30 -7.40 15.75
C ARG A 65 8.72 -6.12 15.16
N ALA A 66 9.11 -5.82 13.93
CA ALA A 66 8.47 -4.77 13.14
C ALA A 66 6.98 -5.08 12.96
N LEU A 67 6.15 -4.04 13.01
CA LEU A 67 4.73 -4.09 12.79
C LEU A 67 4.40 -3.78 11.35
N ALA A 68 3.25 -4.27 10.88
CA ALA A 68 2.73 -3.96 9.56
C ALA A 68 1.37 -3.28 9.66
N TYR A 69 1.20 -2.18 8.93
CA TYR A 69 -0.12 -1.62 8.65
C TYR A 69 -0.61 -2.25 7.35
N ILE A 70 -1.77 -2.89 7.41
CA ILE A 70 -2.34 -3.64 6.29
C ILE A 70 -3.75 -3.13 5.98
N GLU A 71 -4.15 -3.29 4.73
CA GLU A 71 -5.49 -3.01 4.23
C GLU A 71 -6.10 -4.33 3.75
N TRP A 72 -7.19 -4.76 4.40
CA TRP A 72 -7.87 -6.00 4.08
C TRP A 72 -8.62 -5.89 2.77
N PHE A 73 -8.54 -6.94 1.95
CA PHE A 73 -9.47 -7.09 0.84
C PHE A 73 -10.81 -7.59 1.35
N THR A 74 -11.89 -7.08 0.78
CA THR A 74 -13.23 -7.60 1.04
C THR A 74 -13.41 -8.94 0.32
N PRO A 75 -13.85 -10.00 1.01
CA PRO A 75 -14.26 -11.23 0.33
C PRO A 75 -15.42 -10.94 -0.64
N PHE A 76 -15.46 -11.68 -1.74
CA PHE A 76 -16.45 -11.54 -2.82
C PHE A 76 -17.73 -12.32 -2.53
#